data_AF-A0A524MK76-F1
#
_entry.id   AF-A0A524MK76-F1
#
_cell.length_a   1.000
_cell.length_b   1.000
_cell.length_c   1.000
_cell.angle_alpha   90.00
_cell.angle_beta   90.00
_cell.angle_gamma   90.00
#
_symmetry.space_group_name_H-M   'P 1'
#
loop_
_entity.id
_entity.type
_entity.pdbx_description
1 polymer ?
#
loop_
_entity_poly.entity_id
_entity_poly.type
_entity_poly.pdbx_seq_one_letter_code
_entity_poly.pdbx_strand_id
1 'polypeptide(L)'
;MIRIGKAILFIVLLSALSLIAADVPSSFSATHYYILSLGEMPIDLPALIQTTQSSGYSVIDYGAPVSGESGVDSGRAVSVLEGAAFLLVDHDRFYLREVGETYTFTVRASELGYELVINPQQDLSVNDALGSILMALQQLGILGSEVNLDFASFAKADLKGPASPAGAPMDSTLYGLVVSEDWFAYAASKLITQAGLRVEVVAEKIPGGVLSSEFSDYVVEETDLLVKLLLPIDELLTLAKSSSIGYVRIAYQPLIP
;
A
#
# COMPACT_ATOMS: atom_id res chain seq x y z
N MET A 1 -36.38 -16.21 37.65
CA MET A 1 -36.41 -16.36 36.17
C MET A 1 -35.13 -15.78 35.62
N ILE A 2 -34.16 -16.63 35.30
CA ILE A 2 -32.81 -16.25 34.87
C ILE A 2 -32.73 -16.51 33.35
N ARG A 3 -32.50 -15.47 32.55
CA ARG A 3 -32.21 -15.60 31.12
C ARG A 3 -30.69 -15.76 30.95
N ILE A 4 -30.28 -16.98 30.65
CA ILE A 4 -28.91 -17.35 30.28
C ILE A 4 -28.71 -16.89 28.83
N GLY A 5 -28.00 -15.78 28.65
CA GLY A 5 -27.53 -15.32 27.33
C GLY A 5 -26.36 -16.18 26.89
N LYS A 6 -26.49 -16.84 25.74
CA LYS A 6 -25.47 -17.69 25.13
C LYS A 6 -24.21 -16.87 24.85
N ALA A 7 -23.11 -17.20 25.53
CA ALA A 7 -21.78 -16.80 25.12
C ALA A 7 -21.44 -17.55 23.82
N ILE A 8 -21.32 -16.81 22.72
CA ILE A 8 -20.76 -17.35 21.47
C ILE A 8 -19.25 -17.30 21.64
N LEU A 9 -18.68 -18.44 22.03
CA LEU A 9 -17.25 -18.66 22.13
C LEU A 9 -16.75 -18.98 20.71
N PHE A 10 -16.18 -18.00 20.03
CA PHE A 10 -15.45 -18.22 18.77
C PHE A 10 -14.10 -18.85 19.11
N ILE A 11 -14.05 -20.19 19.12
CA ILE A 11 -12.78 -20.92 19.11
C ILE A 11 -12.34 -20.97 17.64
N VAL A 12 -11.43 -20.07 17.25
CA VAL A 12 -10.68 -20.25 16.00
C VAL A 12 -9.63 -21.32 16.29
N LEU A 13 -9.83 -22.48 15.68
CA LEU A 13 -8.90 -23.59 15.73
C LEU A 13 -7.62 -23.13 15.03
N LEU A 14 -6.53 -23.00 15.78
CA LEU A 14 -5.17 -22.80 15.27
C LEU A 14 -4.71 -24.11 14.61
N SER A 15 -5.38 -24.53 13.54
CA SER A 15 -4.93 -25.63 12.69
C SER A 15 -3.68 -25.14 11.98
N ALA A 16 -2.56 -25.81 12.27
CA ALA A 16 -1.27 -25.61 11.65
C ALA A 16 -1.44 -25.25 10.17
N LEU A 17 -1.07 -24.02 9.81
CA LEU A 17 -0.86 -23.63 8.43
C LEU A 17 0.20 -24.57 7.87
N SER A 18 -0.25 -25.64 7.22
CA SER A 18 0.59 -26.36 6.26
C SER A 18 0.71 -25.44 5.06
N LEU A 19 1.65 -24.48 5.11
CA LEU A 19 2.06 -23.72 3.94
C LEU A 19 2.67 -24.73 2.95
N ILE A 20 1.84 -25.28 2.05
CA ILE A 20 2.32 -25.99 0.86
C ILE A 20 2.18 -25.03 -0.31
N ALA A 21 2.89 -23.91 -0.25
CA ALA A 21 3.23 -23.12 -1.43
C ALA A 21 4.70 -23.44 -1.74
N ALA A 22 4.97 -23.94 -2.95
CA ALA A 22 6.19 -24.65 -3.30
C ALA A 22 7.49 -23.82 -3.33
N ASP A 23 7.49 -22.56 -2.88
CA ASP A 23 8.65 -21.66 -2.97
C ASP A 23 8.75 -20.62 -1.84
N VAL A 24 8.04 -20.81 -0.71
CA VAL A 24 8.21 -19.90 0.44
C VAL A 24 9.58 -20.16 1.08
N PRO A 25 10.48 -19.16 1.16
CA PRO A 25 11.79 -19.37 1.77
C PRO A 25 11.64 -19.76 3.24
N SER A 26 12.59 -20.52 3.77
CA SER A 26 12.61 -20.86 5.20
C SER A 26 12.96 -19.66 6.09
N SER A 27 13.60 -18.63 5.52
CA SER A 27 13.95 -17.39 6.20
C SER A 27 13.66 -16.14 5.37
N PHE A 28 13.30 -15.05 6.05
CA PHE A 28 13.37 -13.70 5.53
C PHE A 28 14.78 -13.16 5.78
N SER A 29 15.47 -12.72 4.73
CA SER A 29 16.82 -12.16 4.83
C SER A 29 16.79 -10.66 5.11
N ALA A 30 17.72 -10.19 5.94
CA ALA A 30 17.94 -8.77 6.22
C ALA A 30 18.27 -7.93 4.97
N THR A 31 18.73 -8.58 3.90
CA THR A 31 19.16 -7.93 2.65
C THR A 31 18.02 -7.68 1.67
N HIS A 32 16.82 -8.19 1.96
CA HIS A 32 15.65 -8.10 1.10
C HIS A 32 14.45 -7.57 1.88
N TYR A 33 13.47 -7.02 1.17
CA TYR A 33 12.11 -6.90 1.67
C TYR A 33 11.19 -7.79 0.85
N TYR A 34 10.02 -8.02 1.40
CA TYR A 34 9.10 -9.06 0.95
C TYR A 34 7.69 -8.49 0.84
N ILE A 35 6.99 -8.84 -0.23
CA ILE A 35 5.60 -8.44 -0.46
C ILE A 35 4.77 -9.72 -0.58
N LEU A 36 3.70 -9.79 0.20
CA LEU A 36 2.78 -10.92 0.26
C LEU A 36 1.37 -10.42 -0.05
N SER A 37 0.67 -11.09 -0.96
CA SER A 37 -0.73 -10.76 -1.20
C SER A 37 -1.59 -11.16 0.02
N LEU A 38 -2.47 -10.26 0.43
CA LEU A 38 -3.55 -10.54 1.38
C LEU A 38 -4.91 -10.70 0.66
N GLY A 39 -4.96 -10.33 -0.63
CA GLY A 39 -6.18 -10.35 -1.43
C GLY A 39 -7.18 -9.27 -1.06
N GLU A 40 -8.41 -9.41 -1.55
CA GLU A 40 -9.52 -8.55 -1.18
C GLU A 40 -9.94 -8.83 0.27
N MET A 41 -10.06 -7.76 1.07
CA MET A 41 -10.45 -7.85 2.47
C MET A 41 -11.66 -6.95 2.71
N PRO A 42 -12.76 -7.45 3.30
CA PRO A 42 -13.91 -6.62 3.64
C PRO A 42 -13.58 -5.80 4.90
N ILE A 43 -12.98 -4.62 4.70
CA ILE A 43 -12.48 -3.80 5.80
C ILE A 43 -13.52 -2.76 6.20
N ASP A 44 -13.98 -2.86 7.44
CA ASP A 44 -14.76 -1.83 8.11
C ASP A 44 -13.77 -0.76 8.62
N LEU A 45 -13.51 0.26 7.80
CA LEU A 45 -12.56 1.33 8.13
C LEU A 45 -12.87 2.03 9.47
N PRO A 46 -14.12 2.42 9.78
CA PRO A 46 -14.47 2.92 11.11
C PRO A 46 -14.06 1.98 12.26
N ALA A 47 -14.32 0.67 12.13
CA ALA A 47 -13.94 -0.30 13.15
C ALA A 47 -12.41 -0.47 13.24
N LEU A 48 -11.71 -0.44 12.09
CA LEU A 48 -10.25 -0.50 12.03
C LEU A 48 -9.61 0.72 12.72
N ILE A 49 -10.10 1.93 12.43
CA ILE A 49 -9.64 3.17 13.08
C ILE A 49 -9.82 3.06 14.60
N GLN A 50 -11.01 2.64 15.06
CA GLN A 50 -11.28 2.52 16.48
C GLN A 50 -10.35 1.49 17.14
N THR A 51 -10.17 0.33 16.51
CA THR A 51 -9.36 -0.77 17.05
C THR A 51 -7.88 -0.38 17.09
N THR A 52 -7.34 0.18 16.02
CA THR A 52 -5.94 0.65 15.95
C THR A 52 -5.65 1.76 16.98
N GLN A 53 -6.54 2.74 17.13
CA GLN A 53 -6.42 3.75 18.18
C GLN A 53 -6.40 3.13 19.58
N SER A 54 -7.29 2.15 19.85
CA SER A 54 -7.33 1.46 21.14
C SER A 54 -6.08 0.61 21.42
N SER A 55 -5.42 0.13 20.36
CA SER A 55 -4.15 -0.59 20.42
C SER A 55 -2.93 0.34 20.49
N GLY A 56 -3.12 1.67 20.53
CA GLY A 56 -2.06 2.65 20.71
C GLY A 56 -1.40 3.15 19.41
N TYR A 57 -1.96 2.83 18.25
CA TYR A 57 -1.47 3.37 16.98
C TYR A 57 -1.83 4.84 16.85
N SER A 58 -0.93 5.63 16.27
CA SER A 58 -1.26 6.97 15.81
C SER A 58 -2.15 6.87 14.57
N VAL A 59 -3.26 7.60 14.51
CA VAL A 59 -4.14 7.59 13.32
C VAL A 59 -4.12 8.93 12.63
N ILE A 60 -3.88 8.88 11.31
CA ILE A 60 -3.87 10.02 10.40
C ILE A 60 -5.03 9.83 9.42
N ASP A 61 -5.93 10.79 9.34
CA ASP A 61 -7.03 10.79 8.38
C ASP A 61 -6.78 11.89 7.33
N TYR A 62 -6.43 11.46 6.12
CA TYR A 62 -6.39 12.29 4.93
C TYR A 62 -7.79 12.28 4.30
N GLY A 63 -8.63 13.21 4.74
CA GLY A 63 -10.01 13.37 4.25
C GLY A 63 -10.13 13.75 2.76
N ALA A 64 -11.39 13.86 2.30
CA ALA A 64 -11.84 14.07 0.93
C ALA A 64 -11.01 15.09 0.09
N PRO A 65 -10.88 14.92 -1.25
CA PRO A 65 -9.97 15.72 -2.06
C PRO A 65 -10.24 17.19 -1.86
N VAL A 66 -9.17 17.95 -1.57
CA VAL A 66 -9.25 19.40 -1.59
C VAL A 66 -9.44 19.79 -3.06
N SER A 67 -10.68 19.99 -3.46
CA SER A 67 -11.02 20.60 -4.74
C SER A 67 -10.44 22.01 -4.74
N GLY A 68 -9.46 22.26 -5.60
CA GLY A 68 -8.98 23.60 -5.92
C GLY A 68 -7.87 24.13 -5.00
N GLU A 69 -6.75 24.48 -5.65
CA GLU A 69 -5.85 25.58 -5.31
C GLU A 69 -5.71 25.94 -3.82
N SER A 70 -5.08 25.07 -3.04
CA SER A 70 -4.22 25.48 -1.93
C SER A 70 -3.25 24.36 -1.60
N GLY A 71 -1.99 24.75 -1.44
CA GLY A 71 -0.82 23.88 -1.48
C GLY A 71 -0.98 22.57 -0.73
N VAL A 72 -0.47 21.52 -1.36
CA VAL A 72 -0.16 20.21 -0.75
C VAL A 72 0.33 20.44 0.68
N ASP A 73 -0.50 20.10 1.67
CA ASP A 73 -0.15 20.15 3.10
C ASP A 73 0.86 19.03 3.39
N SER A 74 2.04 19.21 2.82
CA SER A 74 3.19 18.30 2.82
C SER A 74 3.91 18.33 4.17
N GLY A 75 3.57 19.29 5.04
CA GLY A 75 4.16 19.44 6.37
C GLY A 75 3.48 18.62 7.47
N ARG A 76 2.21 18.27 7.32
CA ARG A 76 1.43 17.62 8.39
C ARG A 76 1.62 16.10 8.49
N ALA A 77 2.01 15.45 7.39
CA ALA A 77 2.28 14.01 7.37
C ALA A 77 3.62 13.63 8.03
N VAL A 78 4.69 14.41 7.82
CA VAL A 78 6.06 13.93 8.07
C VAL A 78 6.34 13.59 9.53
N SER A 79 5.88 14.39 10.50
CA SER A 79 6.18 14.13 11.93
C SER A 79 5.42 12.93 12.51
N VAL A 80 4.27 12.54 11.95
CA VAL A 80 3.50 11.36 12.43
C VAL A 80 4.04 10.08 11.80
N LEU A 81 4.64 10.18 10.61
CA LEU A 81 5.37 9.09 9.96
C LEU A 81 6.68 8.71 10.66
N GLU A 82 7.09 9.41 11.72
CA GLU A 82 8.23 9.05 12.57
C GLU A 82 7.85 8.11 13.73
N GLY A 83 6.54 7.89 13.95
CA GLY A 83 6.04 6.99 15.00
C GLY A 83 6.36 5.51 14.73
N ALA A 84 6.48 4.74 15.82
CA ALA A 84 6.71 3.29 15.75
C ALA A 84 5.50 2.53 15.19
N ALA A 85 4.27 3.04 15.36
CA ALA A 85 3.07 2.38 14.86
C ALA A 85 2.02 3.43 14.45
N PHE A 86 1.56 3.38 13.21
CA PHE A 86 0.51 4.28 12.73
C PHE A 86 -0.41 3.64 11.69
N LEU A 87 -1.62 4.18 11.60
CA LEU A 87 -2.59 3.95 10.53
C LEU A 87 -2.83 5.28 9.81
N LEU A 88 -2.58 5.31 8.51
CA LEU A 88 -3.01 6.40 7.64
C LEU A 88 -4.22 5.93 6.84
N VAL A 89 -5.31 6.68 6.89
CA VAL A 89 -6.51 6.47 6.08
C VAL A 89 -6.58 7.58 5.04
N ASP A 90 -6.79 7.20 3.79
CA ASP A 90 -7.00 8.11 2.66
C ASP A 90 -8.20 7.59 1.87
N HIS A 91 -9.37 8.21 2.09
CA HIS A 91 -10.66 7.75 1.59
C HIS A 91 -11.04 6.33 2.06
N ASP A 92 -11.14 5.40 1.11
CA ASP A 92 -11.47 3.99 1.26
C ASP A 92 -10.23 3.11 1.37
N ARG A 93 -9.03 3.72 1.35
CA ARG A 93 -7.75 3.04 1.46
C ARG A 93 -7.10 3.32 2.80
N PHE A 94 -6.24 2.41 3.23
CA PHE A 94 -5.36 2.66 4.35
C PHE A 94 -3.95 2.12 4.13
N TYR A 95 -3.05 2.64 4.95
CA TYR A 95 -1.67 2.23 5.09
C TYR A 95 -1.39 2.09 6.58
N LEU A 96 -1.25 0.84 7.04
CA LEU A 96 -0.88 0.52 8.41
C LEU A 96 0.61 0.19 8.43
N ARG A 97 1.38 0.81 9.31
CA ARG A 97 2.80 0.47 9.51
C ARG A 97 3.10 0.25 10.98
N GLU A 98 3.90 -0.76 11.25
CA GLU A 98 4.52 -0.99 12.55
C GLU A 98 6.01 -1.28 12.38
N VAL A 99 6.82 -0.49 13.09
CA VAL A 99 8.27 -0.54 13.14
C VAL A 99 8.66 -1.25 14.42
N GLY A 100 9.09 -2.51 14.30
CA GLY A 100 9.68 -3.29 15.39
C GLY A 100 11.20 -3.21 15.39
N GLU A 101 11.81 -3.81 16.42
CA GLU A 101 13.27 -3.88 16.55
C GLU A 101 13.91 -4.79 15.48
N THR A 102 13.20 -5.84 15.06
CA THR A 102 13.74 -6.90 14.20
C THR A 102 13.19 -6.85 12.77
N TYR A 103 12.02 -6.24 12.57
CA TYR A 103 11.42 -5.99 11.27
C TYR A 103 10.45 -4.82 11.35
N THR A 104 10.21 -4.19 10.21
CA THR A 104 9.04 -3.34 9.97
C THR A 104 8.04 -4.11 9.11
N PHE A 105 6.75 -4.02 9.42
CA PHE A 105 5.71 -4.49 8.51
C PHE A 105 4.75 -3.37 8.14
N THR A 106 4.19 -3.49 6.93
CA THR A 106 3.23 -2.56 6.38
C THR A 106 2.08 -3.33 5.75
N VAL A 107 0.84 -2.95 6.03
CA VAL A 107 -0.33 -3.36 5.24
C VAL A 107 -0.82 -2.18 4.42
N ARG A 108 -0.95 -2.38 3.10
CA ARG A 108 -1.33 -1.33 2.16
C ARG A 108 -2.15 -1.87 1.00
N ALA A 109 -2.88 -0.99 0.33
CA ALA A 109 -3.62 -1.34 -0.87
C ALA A 109 -2.69 -1.79 -2.02
N SER A 110 -3.22 -2.63 -2.90
CA SER A 110 -2.60 -3.11 -4.13
C SER A 110 -3.66 -3.28 -5.22
N GLU A 111 -3.23 -3.51 -6.47
CA GLU A 111 -4.14 -3.73 -7.62
C GLU A 111 -5.15 -4.86 -7.38
N LEU A 112 -4.81 -5.85 -6.53
CA LEU A 112 -5.63 -7.04 -6.27
C LEU A 112 -6.19 -7.06 -4.83
N GLY A 113 -6.30 -5.91 -4.19
CA GLY A 113 -6.82 -5.76 -2.83
C GLY A 113 -5.78 -5.16 -1.90
N TYR A 114 -5.23 -5.96 -1.00
CA TYR A 114 -4.20 -5.52 -0.05
C TYR A 114 -3.00 -6.45 -0.06
N GLU A 115 -1.87 -5.90 0.35
CA GLU A 115 -0.61 -6.62 0.51
C GLU A 115 0.05 -6.32 1.85
N LEU A 116 0.81 -7.30 2.33
CA LEU A 116 1.69 -7.21 3.48
C LEU A 116 3.13 -7.08 2.99
N VAL A 117 3.77 -5.98 3.36
CA VAL A 117 5.20 -5.77 3.16
C VAL A 117 5.94 -6.10 4.45
N ILE A 118 7.01 -6.87 4.36
CA ILE A 118 7.89 -7.20 5.48
C ILE A 118 9.31 -6.76 5.12
N ASN A 119 9.86 -5.88 5.93
CA ASN A 119 11.23 -5.40 5.83
C ASN A 119 11.98 -5.88 7.08
N PRO A 120 12.81 -6.95 6.99
CA PRO A 120 13.59 -7.47 8.12
C PRO A 120 14.89 -6.70 8.34
N GLN A 121 15.28 -6.48 9.59
CA GLN A 121 16.52 -5.78 9.97
C GLN A 121 17.65 -6.78 10.29
N GLN A 122 17.27 -8.05 10.42
CA GLN A 122 18.13 -9.21 10.58
C GLN A 122 17.47 -10.41 9.88
N ASP A 123 18.19 -11.52 9.73
CA ASP A 123 17.59 -12.73 9.19
C ASP A 123 16.57 -13.31 10.18
N LEU A 124 15.37 -13.66 9.70
CA LEU A 124 14.24 -14.11 10.50
C LEU A 124 13.70 -15.45 10.00
N SER A 125 13.20 -16.26 10.92
CA SER A 125 12.34 -17.41 10.61
C SER A 125 11.02 -16.91 10.02
N VAL A 126 10.66 -17.39 8.82
CA VAL A 126 9.41 -16.97 8.16
C VAL A 126 8.19 -17.31 9.03
N ASN A 127 8.17 -18.50 9.62
CA ASN A 127 7.05 -18.95 10.44
C ASN A 127 6.85 -18.07 11.68
N ASP A 128 7.94 -17.68 12.34
CA ASP A 128 7.87 -16.88 13.57
C ASP A 128 7.47 -15.43 13.26
N ALA A 129 8.04 -14.85 12.21
CA ALA A 129 7.71 -13.50 11.76
C ALA A 129 6.26 -13.41 11.27
N LEU A 130 5.85 -14.28 10.34
CA LEU A 130 4.48 -14.30 9.83
C LEU A 130 3.48 -14.66 10.94
N GLY A 131 3.77 -15.63 11.81
CA GLY A 131 2.89 -15.97 12.91
C GLY A 131 2.60 -14.76 13.81
N SER A 132 3.64 -13.99 14.14
CA SER A 132 3.51 -12.77 14.96
C SER A 132 2.71 -11.69 14.24
N ILE A 133 3.02 -11.41 12.97
CA ILE A 133 2.32 -10.39 12.18
C ILE A 133 0.85 -10.76 11.98
N LEU A 134 0.56 -11.99 11.57
CA LEU A 134 -0.81 -12.43 11.31
C LEU A 134 -1.66 -12.40 12.59
N MET A 135 -1.08 -12.72 13.74
CA MET A 135 -1.77 -12.54 15.03
C MET A 135 -2.10 -11.08 15.31
N ALA A 136 -1.17 -10.14 15.06
CA ALA A 136 -1.42 -8.71 15.22
C ALA A 136 -2.52 -8.23 14.26
N LEU A 137 -2.45 -8.59 12.99
CA LEU A 137 -3.46 -8.22 11.99
C LEU A 137 -4.84 -8.80 12.30
N GLN A 138 -4.91 -10.02 12.85
CA GLN A 138 -6.15 -10.62 13.33
C GLN A 138 -6.76 -9.82 14.50
N GLN A 139 -5.93 -9.37 15.45
CA GLN A 139 -6.39 -8.54 16.57
C GLN A 139 -6.91 -7.19 16.12
N LEU A 140 -6.37 -6.64 15.03
CA LEU A 140 -6.84 -5.40 14.40
C LEU A 140 -8.07 -5.59 13.50
N GLY A 141 -8.51 -6.84 13.29
CA GLY A 141 -9.66 -7.16 12.44
C GLY A 141 -9.38 -7.02 10.93
N ILE A 142 -8.11 -7.08 10.52
CA ILE A 142 -7.69 -6.89 9.12
C ILE A 142 -7.82 -8.20 8.32
N LEU A 143 -7.53 -9.35 8.93
CA LEU A 143 -7.48 -10.62 8.21
C LEU A 143 -8.87 -11.25 8.01
N GLY A 144 -9.15 -11.67 6.77
CA GLY A 144 -10.24 -12.58 6.40
C GLY A 144 -9.91 -14.06 6.58
N SER A 145 -10.78 -14.95 6.09
CA SER A 145 -10.65 -16.40 6.25
C SER A 145 -9.67 -17.09 5.31
N GLU A 146 -9.21 -16.41 4.25
CA GLU A 146 -8.33 -16.96 3.23
C GLU A 146 -7.18 -15.98 2.95
N VAL A 147 -5.94 -16.44 3.09
CA VAL A 147 -4.74 -15.66 2.74
C VAL A 147 -4.02 -16.43 1.65
N ASN A 148 -4.01 -15.90 0.43
CA ASN A 148 -3.20 -16.45 -0.66
C ASN A 148 -1.82 -15.80 -0.63
N LEU A 149 -0.83 -16.51 -0.08
CA LEU A 149 0.53 -16.02 0.07
C LEU A 149 1.34 -16.20 -1.21
N ASP A 150 0.95 -15.49 -2.27
CA ASP A 150 1.87 -15.22 -3.38
C ASP A 150 2.94 -14.23 -2.88
N PHE A 151 4.20 -14.54 -3.17
CA PHE A 151 5.35 -13.89 -2.55
C PHE A 151 6.27 -13.29 -3.60
N ALA A 152 6.63 -12.03 -3.42
CA ALA A 152 7.70 -11.36 -4.14
C ALA A 152 8.79 -10.91 -3.16
N SER A 153 10.04 -10.92 -3.61
CA SER A 153 11.18 -10.43 -2.83
C SER A 153 12.03 -9.48 -3.65
N PHE A 154 12.58 -8.48 -2.98
CA PHE A 154 13.35 -7.42 -3.62
C PHE A 154 14.59 -7.11 -2.79
N ALA A 155 15.74 -7.03 -3.45
CA ALA A 155 16.99 -6.68 -2.77
C ALA A 155 16.99 -5.19 -2.40
N LYS A 156 17.30 -4.87 -1.14
CA LYS A 156 17.35 -3.48 -0.66
C LYS A 156 18.43 -2.64 -1.33
N ALA A 157 19.50 -3.30 -1.76
CA ALA A 157 20.64 -2.66 -2.42
C ALA A 157 20.44 -2.49 -3.95
N ASP A 158 19.31 -2.91 -4.51
CA ASP A 158 19.04 -2.72 -5.94
C ASP A 158 18.73 -1.26 -6.25
N LEU A 159 19.73 -0.57 -6.81
CA LEU A 159 19.64 0.84 -7.18
C LEU A 159 18.74 1.08 -8.40
N LYS A 160 18.53 0.07 -9.25
CA LYS A 160 17.73 0.23 -10.47
C LYS A 160 16.25 0.00 -10.20
N GLY A 161 15.94 -0.80 -9.17
CA GLY A 161 14.59 -1.27 -8.92
C GLY A 161 14.12 -2.24 -10.00
N PRO A 162 12.97 -2.90 -9.78
CA PRO A 162 12.46 -3.86 -10.74
C PRO A 162 11.96 -3.14 -12.01
N ALA A 163 11.98 -3.85 -13.14
CA ALA A 163 11.39 -3.34 -14.37
C ALA A 163 9.86 -3.41 -14.30
N SER A 164 9.18 -2.43 -14.92
CA SER A 164 7.72 -2.43 -15.00
C SER A 164 7.20 -3.73 -15.65
N PRO A 165 6.06 -4.29 -15.19
CA PRO A 165 5.48 -5.50 -15.77
C PRO A 165 5.18 -5.34 -17.25
N ALA A 166 5.22 -6.44 -17.99
CA ALA A 166 4.80 -6.44 -19.39
C ALA A 166 3.34 -5.97 -19.52
N GLY A 167 3.09 -5.08 -20.48
CA GLY A 167 1.76 -4.50 -20.70
C GLY A 167 1.38 -3.34 -19.77
N ALA A 168 2.29 -2.89 -18.90
CA ALA A 168 2.11 -1.70 -18.06
C ALA A 168 3.18 -0.64 -18.41
N PRO A 169 3.02 0.11 -19.51
CA PRO A 169 3.96 1.15 -19.91
C PRO A 169 3.99 2.31 -18.89
N MET A 170 5.00 2.31 -18.02
CA MET A 170 5.20 3.37 -17.02
C MET A 170 6.67 3.67 -16.74
N ASP A 171 6.92 4.84 -16.14
CA ASP A 171 8.23 5.23 -15.60
C ASP A 171 8.68 4.22 -14.54
N SER A 172 9.94 3.75 -14.63
CA SER A 172 10.51 2.80 -13.69
C SER A 172 10.53 3.32 -12.25
N THR A 173 10.57 4.65 -12.08
CA THR A 173 10.48 5.29 -10.77
C THR A 173 9.09 5.16 -10.17
N LEU A 174 8.02 5.23 -10.99
CA LEU A 174 6.66 4.99 -10.53
C LEU A 174 6.45 3.52 -10.20
N TYR A 175 6.97 2.60 -11.01
CA TYR A 175 6.90 1.19 -10.65
C TYR A 175 7.71 0.86 -9.39
N GLY A 176 8.90 1.48 -9.26
CA GLY A 176 9.70 1.39 -8.05
C GLY A 176 8.96 1.92 -6.81
N LEU A 177 8.11 2.93 -6.96
CA LEU A 177 7.22 3.39 -5.89
C LEU A 177 6.20 2.31 -5.52
N VAL A 178 5.47 1.76 -6.50
CA VAL A 178 4.45 0.70 -6.29
C VAL A 178 5.01 -0.43 -5.42
N VAL A 179 6.20 -0.92 -5.76
CA VAL A 179 6.82 -2.07 -5.08
C VAL A 179 7.72 -1.70 -3.91
N SER A 180 7.94 -0.42 -3.60
CA SER A 180 8.91 -0.02 -2.55
C SER A 180 8.52 -0.55 -1.18
N GLU A 181 9.49 -0.72 -0.26
CA GLU A 181 9.19 -1.15 1.11
C GLU A 181 8.46 -0.08 1.94
N ASP A 182 8.72 1.19 1.65
CA ASP A 182 8.10 2.36 2.29
C ASP A 182 7.77 3.39 1.21
N TRP A 183 6.48 3.57 0.94
CA TRP A 183 5.98 4.49 -0.09
C TRP A 183 6.38 5.94 0.18
N PHE A 184 6.35 6.38 1.44
CA PHE A 184 6.63 7.76 1.81
C PHE A 184 8.12 8.06 1.69
N ALA A 185 8.97 7.18 2.21
CA ALA A 185 10.42 7.33 2.10
C ALA A 185 10.87 7.28 0.62
N TYR A 186 10.29 6.37 -0.17
CA TYR A 186 10.58 6.27 -1.59
C TYR A 186 10.17 7.53 -2.35
N ALA A 187 8.91 7.98 -2.19
CA ALA A 187 8.39 9.19 -2.83
C ALA A 187 9.26 10.41 -2.50
N ALA A 188 9.61 10.60 -1.23
CA ALA A 188 10.49 11.68 -0.80
C ALA A 188 11.87 11.61 -1.47
N SER A 189 12.50 10.42 -1.51
CA SER A 189 13.83 10.23 -2.11
C SER A 189 13.87 10.50 -3.62
N LYS A 190 12.73 10.34 -4.29
CA LYS A 190 12.56 10.54 -5.75
C LYS A 190 11.91 11.87 -6.10
N LEU A 191 11.62 12.72 -5.11
CA LEU A 191 10.92 14.01 -5.28
C LEU A 191 9.55 13.86 -5.97
N ILE A 192 8.86 12.75 -5.69
CA ILE A 192 7.49 12.54 -6.18
C ILE A 192 6.54 13.36 -5.31
N THR A 193 5.68 14.15 -5.94
CA THR A 193 4.65 14.91 -5.22
C THR A 193 3.58 13.95 -4.70
N GLN A 194 3.44 13.88 -3.37
CA GLN A 194 2.54 12.96 -2.67
C GLN A 194 1.54 13.75 -1.81
N ALA A 195 0.29 13.29 -1.79
CA ALA A 195 -0.73 13.74 -0.85
C ALA A 195 -1.47 12.51 -0.31
N GLY A 196 -1.28 12.18 0.98
CA GLY A 196 -1.78 10.92 1.54
C GLY A 196 -1.20 9.69 0.83
N LEU A 197 -2.07 8.81 0.34
CA LEU A 197 -1.72 7.61 -0.44
C LEU A 197 -1.78 7.85 -1.94
N ARG A 198 -1.87 9.11 -2.36
CA ARG A 198 -1.96 9.51 -3.77
C ARG A 198 -0.70 10.24 -4.21
N VAL A 199 -0.36 10.10 -5.48
CA VAL A 199 0.79 10.76 -6.11
C VAL A 199 0.40 11.48 -7.39
N GLU A 200 1.09 12.58 -7.66
CA GLU A 200 0.89 13.35 -8.88
C GLU A 200 1.58 12.67 -10.07
N VAL A 201 0.80 12.32 -11.08
CA VAL A 201 1.28 11.66 -12.31
C VAL A 201 0.69 12.29 -13.56
N VAL A 202 1.35 12.04 -14.69
CA VAL A 202 0.84 12.37 -16.02
C VAL A 202 0.71 11.09 -16.81
N ALA A 203 -0.49 10.82 -17.32
CA ALA A 203 -0.74 9.73 -18.25
C ALA A 203 -0.90 10.28 -19.67
N GLU A 204 -0.20 9.68 -20.61
CA GLU A 204 -0.21 10.00 -22.03
C GLU A 204 -1.27 9.13 -22.70
N LYS A 205 -2.31 9.76 -23.24
CA LYS A 205 -3.39 9.08 -23.95
C LYS A 205 -2.92 8.66 -25.34
N ILE A 206 -3.32 7.47 -25.79
CA ILE A 206 -3.17 7.12 -27.20
C ILE A 206 -4.08 8.02 -28.07
N PRO A 207 -3.79 8.21 -29.36
CA PRO A 207 -4.65 9.02 -30.23
C PRO A 207 -6.10 8.52 -30.25
N GLY A 208 -7.04 9.39 -29.85
CA GLY A 208 -8.46 9.05 -29.72
C GLY A 208 -8.83 8.22 -28.49
N GLY A 209 -7.86 7.95 -27.61
CA GLY A 209 -8.07 7.28 -26.33
C GLY A 209 -8.88 8.15 -25.37
N VAL A 210 -9.81 7.54 -24.66
CA VAL A 210 -10.64 8.19 -23.65
C VAL A 210 -10.29 7.58 -22.29
N LEU A 211 -10.00 8.43 -21.30
CA LEU A 211 -9.71 7.96 -19.94
C LEU A 211 -10.92 7.20 -19.39
N SER A 212 -10.68 6.06 -18.76
CA SER A 212 -11.73 5.29 -18.08
C SER A 212 -12.38 6.14 -16.99
N SER A 213 -13.71 6.03 -16.85
CA SER A 213 -14.46 6.80 -15.86
C SER A 213 -14.06 6.48 -14.42
N GLU A 214 -13.47 5.32 -14.16
CA GLU A 214 -12.93 4.94 -12.84
C GLU A 214 -11.86 5.91 -12.33
N PHE A 215 -11.17 6.62 -13.23
CA PHE A 215 -10.13 7.58 -12.85
C PHE A 215 -10.62 9.03 -12.77
N SER A 216 -11.89 9.28 -13.09
CA SER A 216 -12.44 10.64 -13.22
C SER A 216 -12.31 11.47 -11.94
N ASP A 217 -12.47 10.85 -10.77
CA ASP A 217 -12.35 11.51 -9.48
C ASP A 217 -10.90 11.93 -9.13
N TYR A 218 -9.91 11.41 -9.86
CA TYR A 218 -8.49 11.72 -9.65
C TYR A 218 -7.94 12.74 -10.66
N VAL A 219 -8.73 13.16 -11.65
CA VAL A 219 -8.29 14.10 -12.69
C VAL A 219 -8.07 15.48 -12.11
N VAL A 220 -6.87 16.02 -12.28
CA VAL A 220 -6.50 17.39 -11.92
C VAL A 220 -6.60 18.31 -13.13
N GLU A 221 -6.10 17.85 -14.28
CA GLU A 221 -6.10 18.58 -15.55
C GLU A 221 -6.15 17.58 -16.71
N GLU A 222 -6.91 17.88 -17.75
CA GLU A 222 -7.00 17.01 -18.93
C GLU A 222 -6.95 17.82 -20.22
N THR A 223 -6.19 17.30 -21.19
CA THR A 223 -6.11 17.77 -22.58
C THR A 223 -6.43 16.60 -23.51
N ASP A 224 -6.43 16.82 -24.84
CA ASP A 224 -6.66 15.73 -25.80
C ASP A 224 -5.63 14.59 -25.72
N LEU A 225 -4.40 14.88 -25.27
CA LEU A 225 -3.29 13.92 -25.29
C LEU A 225 -2.74 13.56 -23.91
N LEU A 226 -2.91 14.42 -22.92
CA LEU A 226 -2.35 14.25 -21.59
C LEU A 226 -3.45 14.41 -20.55
N VAL A 227 -3.38 13.59 -19.51
CA VAL A 227 -4.15 13.79 -18.30
C VAL A 227 -3.23 13.78 -17.09
N LYS A 228 -3.36 14.80 -16.25
CA LYS A 228 -2.69 14.93 -14.96
C LYS A 228 -3.62 14.41 -13.89
N LEU A 229 -3.14 13.48 -13.05
CA LEU A 229 -3.93 12.89 -11.98
C LEU A 229 -3.23 13.01 -10.63
N LEU A 230 -4.03 13.10 -9.56
CA LEU A 230 -3.61 12.80 -8.20
C LEU A 230 -4.12 11.39 -7.86
N LEU A 231 -3.36 10.38 -8.28
CA LEU A 231 -3.81 8.99 -8.35
C LEU A 231 -3.34 8.19 -7.11
N PRO A 232 -4.18 7.31 -6.53
CA PRO A 232 -3.73 6.35 -5.54
C PRO A 232 -2.57 5.49 -6.04
N ILE A 233 -1.59 5.20 -5.18
CA ILE A 233 -0.38 4.47 -5.58
C ILE A 233 -0.71 3.05 -6.08
N ASP A 234 -1.70 2.40 -5.49
CA ASP A 234 -2.20 1.07 -5.87
C ASP A 234 -2.84 1.03 -7.26
N GLU A 235 -3.33 2.16 -7.77
CA GLU A 235 -3.99 2.27 -9.08
C GLU A 235 -3.03 2.59 -10.23
N LEU A 236 -1.74 2.81 -9.95
CA LEU A 236 -0.75 3.15 -10.97
C LEU A 236 -0.62 2.07 -12.06
N LEU A 237 -0.64 0.80 -11.65
CA LEU A 237 -0.58 -0.33 -12.58
C LEU A 237 -1.87 -0.46 -13.39
N THR A 238 -3.03 -0.29 -12.75
CA THR A 238 -4.34 -0.29 -13.42
C THR A 238 -4.39 0.77 -14.52
N LEU A 239 -3.98 2.00 -14.20
CA LEU A 239 -3.92 3.11 -15.15
C LEU A 239 -2.96 2.81 -16.31
N ALA A 240 -1.76 2.29 -16.03
CA ALA A 240 -0.79 1.98 -17.06
C ALA A 240 -1.22 0.84 -17.98
N LYS A 241 -1.99 -0.14 -17.48
CA LYS A 241 -2.55 -1.24 -18.27
C LYS A 241 -3.78 -0.84 -19.08
N SER A 242 -4.34 0.35 -18.85
CA SER A 242 -5.50 0.85 -19.57
C SER A 242 -5.20 0.92 -21.07
N SER A 243 -6.13 0.41 -21.89
CA SER A 243 -5.99 0.41 -23.35
C SER A 243 -5.99 1.82 -23.96
N SER A 244 -6.47 2.83 -23.22
CA SER A 244 -6.45 4.22 -23.64
C SER A 244 -5.16 4.97 -23.31
N ILE A 245 -4.24 4.35 -22.54
CA ILE A 245 -3.01 4.98 -22.06
C ILE A 245 -1.81 4.36 -22.76
N GLY A 246 -0.96 5.21 -23.33
CA GLY A 246 0.29 4.83 -23.97
C GLY A 246 1.47 4.80 -23.00
N TYR A 247 1.50 5.69 -22.01
CA TYR A 247 2.58 5.76 -21.01
C TYR A 247 2.15 6.54 -19.76
N VAL A 248 2.63 6.13 -18.58
CA VAL A 248 2.44 6.87 -17.31
C VAL A 248 3.79 7.32 -16.76
N ARG A 249 3.92 8.60 -16.39
CA ARG A 249 5.16 9.18 -15.87
C ARG A 249 4.94 10.14 -14.72
N ILE A 250 6.02 10.44 -14.00
CA ILE A 250 6.01 11.47 -12.95
C ILE A 250 5.62 12.81 -13.56
N ALA A 251 4.81 13.59 -12.84
CA ALA A 251 4.52 14.96 -13.23
C ALA A 251 5.80 15.80 -13.17
N TYR A 252 6.17 16.40 -14.31
CA TYR A 252 7.38 17.21 -14.39
C TYR A 252 7.19 18.52 -13.62
N GLN A 253 7.98 18.73 -12.57
CA GLN A 253 8.16 20.06 -12.00
C GLN A 253 9.37 20.71 -12.67
N PRO A 254 9.20 21.81 -13.43
CA PRO A 254 10.34 22.58 -13.88
C PRO A 254 11.12 23.07 -12.65
N LEU A 255 12.40 22.74 -12.59
CA LEU A 255 13.32 23.36 -11.63
C LEU A 255 13.33 24.85 -11.95
N ILE A 256 12.73 25.67 -11.09
CA ILE A 256 12.86 27.12 -11.19
C ILE A 256 14.35 27.44 -10.94
N PRO A 257 15.05 28.06 -11.89
CA PRO A 257 16.46 28.42 -11.75
C PRO A 257 16.70 29.53 -10.73
#